data_AF-A0A7W1EPA6-F1
#
_entry.id   AF-A0A7W1EPA6-F1
#
_cell.length_a   1.000
_cell.length_b   1.000
_cell.length_c   1.000
_cell.angle_alpha   90.00
_cell.angle_beta   90.00
_cell.angle_gamma   90.00
#
_symmetry.space_group_name_H-M   'P 1'
#
loop_
_entity.id
_entity.type
_entity.pdbx_description
1 polymer ?
#
loop_
_entity_poly.entity_id
_entity_poly.type
_entity_poly.pdbx_seq_one_letter_code
_entity_poly.pdbx_strand_id
1 'polypeptide(L)'
;MPLWSLTLRVVAGCIFASIPVSAQVVSLPTEAVTIASPAVQPGGRRDTVAARDSETVSAVPTWDINVAPFAGHARVAHYVEQFTGPSRERITARLERGTRYEPMIRARMRAGGLPEDMYYLALVESGFDNHAYSRA
;
A
#
# COMPACT_ATOMS: atom_id res chain seq x y z
N MET A 1 -6.76 -54.39 35.61
CA MET A 1 -6.67 -53.69 34.31
C MET A 1 -5.55 -52.67 34.42
N PRO A 2 -4.55 -52.67 33.51
CA PRO A 2 -3.14 -52.49 33.88
C PRO A 2 -2.48 -51.21 33.32
N LEU A 3 -1.29 -50.89 33.86
CA LEU A 3 -0.17 -50.08 33.26
C LEU A 3 -0.53 -48.58 33.05
N TRP A 4 0.30 -47.53 33.09
CA TRP A 4 1.71 -47.22 32.79
C TRP A 4 1.92 -45.76 33.26
N SER A 5 2.81 -45.45 34.20
CA SER A 5 4.17 -44.92 33.98
C SER A 5 4.30 -43.53 33.33
N LEU A 6 4.73 -42.57 34.16
CA LEU A 6 5.91 -41.69 34.02
C LEU A 6 5.93 -40.48 33.04
N THR A 7 6.54 -39.41 33.58
CA THR A 7 7.32 -38.31 32.94
C THR A 7 6.54 -37.34 32.02
N LEU A 8 6.84 -36.04 31.90
CA LEU A 8 8.10 -35.31 32.07
C LEU A 8 7.77 -33.80 32.15
N ARG A 9 8.19 -33.11 33.22
CA ARG A 9 8.35 -31.64 33.22
C ARG A 9 9.76 -31.36 32.69
N VAL A 10 9.89 -30.69 31.54
CA VAL A 10 11.15 -30.10 31.09
C VAL A 10 10.99 -28.59 30.96
N VAL A 11 11.99 -27.93 31.53
CA VAL A 11 12.23 -26.49 31.66
C VAL A 11 13.14 -26.02 30.51
N ALA A 12 12.99 -24.75 30.14
CA ALA A 12 13.97 -23.86 29.51
C ALA A 12 14.45 -24.13 28.06
N GLY A 13 14.42 -23.06 27.26
CA GLY A 13 15.10 -22.98 25.97
C GLY A 13 14.91 -21.62 25.30
N CYS A 14 15.67 -20.62 25.73
CA CYS A 14 15.82 -19.34 25.03
C CYS A 14 16.59 -19.57 23.73
N ILE A 15 16.07 -19.14 22.57
CA ILE A 15 16.88 -18.85 21.38
C ILE A 15 16.37 -17.55 20.77
N PHE A 16 16.95 -16.44 21.21
CA PHE A 16 16.92 -15.17 20.48
C PHE A 16 18.01 -15.25 19.41
N ALA A 17 17.62 -15.59 18.17
CA ALA A 17 18.53 -15.48 17.04
C ALA A 17 18.56 -14.00 16.58
N SER A 18 19.64 -13.32 16.93
CA SER A 18 19.97 -11.98 16.47
C SER A 18 20.45 -12.06 15.01
N ILE A 19 19.75 -11.40 14.09
CA ILE A 19 20.18 -11.24 12.69
C ILE A 19 20.62 -9.78 12.52
N PRO A 20 21.84 -9.48 12.05
CA PRO A 20 22.26 -8.10 11.82
C PRO A 20 21.67 -7.58 10.50
N VAL A 21 20.89 -6.51 10.58
CA VAL A 21 20.46 -5.73 9.40
C VAL A 21 21.63 -4.84 8.99
N SER A 22 22.27 -5.14 7.86
CA SER A 22 23.25 -4.25 7.25
C SER A 22 22.52 -3.12 6.52
N ALA A 23 22.75 -1.88 6.97
CA ALA A 23 22.26 -0.68 6.31
C ALA A 23 23.21 -0.33 5.14
N GLN A 24 22.73 -0.44 3.91
CA GLN A 24 23.38 0.18 2.76
C GLN A 24 22.59 1.42 2.34
N VAL A 25 23.21 2.58 2.56
CA VAL A 25 22.74 3.89 2.09
C VAL A 25 23.10 4.00 0.61
N VAL A 26 22.09 3.99 -0.26
CA VAL A 26 22.24 4.33 -1.67
C VAL A 26 21.94 5.82 -1.84
N SER A 27 22.96 6.60 -2.21
CA SER A 27 22.82 8.00 -2.60
C SER A 27 22.46 8.10 -4.08
N LEU A 28 21.45 8.91 -4.43
CA LEU A 28 21.11 9.24 -5.82
C LEU A 28 21.57 10.68 -6.16
N PRO A 29 22.11 10.92 -7.38
CA PRO A 29 22.55 12.25 -7.79
C PRO A 29 21.37 13.15 -8.14
N THR A 30 21.48 14.43 -7.74
CA THR A 30 20.56 15.50 -8.13
C THR A 30 21.05 16.12 -9.43
N GLU A 31 20.34 15.91 -10.52
CA GLU A 31 20.50 16.68 -11.76
C GLU A 31 19.21 17.48 -11.99
N ALA A 32 19.32 18.80 -11.97
CA ALA A 32 18.21 19.73 -12.16
C ALA A 32 17.84 19.83 -13.65
N VAL A 33 16.59 19.54 -14.00
CA VAL A 33 16.09 19.64 -15.37
C VAL A 33 15.42 20.99 -15.62
N THR A 34 15.98 21.74 -16.58
CA THR A 34 15.42 22.97 -17.16
C THR A 34 14.29 22.61 -18.13
N ILE A 35 13.11 23.22 -17.98
CA ILE A 35 11.96 23.02 -18.87
C ILE A 35 11.93 24.13 -19.93
N ALA A 36 12.23 23.78 -21.18
CA ALA A 36 11.88 24.59 -22.35
C ALA A 36 10.50 24.15 -22.88
N SER A 37 9.59 25.10 -23.04
CA SER A 37 8.20 24.87 -23.46
C SER A 37 8.11 24.82 -25.00
N PRO A 38 7.40 23.85 -25.63
CA PRO A 38 7.08 23.93 -27.04
C PRO A 38 5.64 24.36 -27.30
N ALA A 39 5.49 25.18 -28.34
CA ALA A 39 4.25 25.80 -28.79
C ALA A 39 3.29 24.81 -29.49
N VAL A 40 2.00 25.14 -29.42
CA VAL A 40 0.85 24.44 -30.01
C VAL A 40 0.74 24.72 -31.52
N GLN A 41 0.37 23.70 -32.31
CA GLN A 41 -0.24 23.84 -33.65
C GLN A 41 -1.47 22.92 -33.79
N PRO A 42 -2.56 23.34 -34.47
CA PRO A 42 -3.77 22.54 -34.59
C PRO A 42 -3.93 21.85 -35.95
N GLY A 43 -4.59 20.68 -35.93
CA GLY A 43 -5.46 20.22 -37.02
C GLY A 43 -4.97 19.02 -37.83
N GLY A 44 -5.70 17.89 -37.74
CA GLY A 44 -5.62 16.79 -38.71
C GLY A 44 -6.11 15.44 -38.18
N ARG A 45 -7.38 15.12 -38.40
CA ARG A 45 -7.98 13.81 -38.12
C ARG A 45 -7.39 12.73 -39.03
N ARG A 46 -6.81 11.67 -38.47
CA ARG A 46 -6.66 10.35 -39.08
C ARG A 46 -6.90 9.28 -38.03
N ASP A 47 -7.86 8.41 -38.33
CA ASP A 47 -8.15 7.21 -37.56
C ASP A 47 -7.02 6.20 -37.80
N THR A 48 -6.14 6.05 -36.81
CA THR A 48 -5.22 4.91 -36.74
C THR A 48 -5.30 4.34 -35.33
N VAL A 49 -5.97 3.20 -35.18
CA VAL A 49 -5.86 2.34 -33.98
C VAL A 49 -4.49 1.68 -34.07
N ALA A 50 -3.47 2.43 -33.66
CA ALA A 50 -2.15 1.87 -33.41
C ALA A 50 -2.25 1.04 -32.13
N ALA A 51 -1.91 -0.23 -32.24
CA ALA A 51 -1.70 -1.12 -31.10
C ALA A 51 -0.83 -0.38 -30.09
N ARG A 52 -1.37 -0.18 -28.88
CA ARG A 52 -0.60 0.36 -27.78
C ARG A 52 0.34 -0.76 -27.34
N ASP A 53 1.57 -0.67 -27.81
CA ASP A 53 2.70 -1.37 -27.25
C ASP A 53 2.66 -1.13 -25.74
N SER A 54 2.32 -2.19 -25.01
CA SER A 54 2.19 -2.15 -23.56
C SER A 54 3.59 -2.14 -22.98
N GLU A 55 4.18 -0.95 -22.90
CA GLU A 55 5.38 -0.73 -22.12
C GLU A 55 5.01 -0.86 -20.65
N THR A 56 5.22 -2.05 -20.09
CA THR A 56 5.08 -2.33 -18.66
C THR A 56 6.19 -1.59 -17.93
N VAL A 57 6.05 -0.27 -17.80
CA VAL A 57 6.87 0.51 -16.89
C VAL A 57 6.53 -0.03 -15.50
N SER A 58 7.46 -0.74 -14.88
CA SER A 58 7.45 -1.05 -13.45
C SER A 58 7.63 0.27 -12.70
N ALA A 59 6.64 1.15 -12.80
CA ALA A 59 6.62 2.44 -12.19
C ALA A 59 6.48 2.19 -10.69
N VAL A 60 7.46 2.66 -9.93
CA VAL A 60 7.34 2.74 -8.48
C VAL A 60 6.06 3.53 -8.18
N PRO A 61 5.10 2.98 -7.41
CA PRO A 61 3.88 3.71 -7.09
C PRO A 61 4.25 5.02 -6.42
N THR A 62 3.77 6.13 -6.98
CA THR A 62 3.95 7.47 -6.42
C THR A 62 2.72 7.80 -5.58
N TRP A 63 2.94 8.13 -4.31
CA TRP A 63 1.89 8.49 -3.37
C TRP A 63 1.81 10.02 -3.20
N ASP A 64 0.59 10.57 -3.10
CA ASP A 64 0.34 12.01 -2.93
C ASP A 64 0.22 12.44 -1.46
N ILE A 65 0.37 11.49 -0.53
CA ILE A 65 0.48 11.72 0.92
C ILE A 65 1.85 11.30 1.42
N ASN A 66 2.59 12.23 2.04
CA ASN A 66 3.89 11.92 2.65
C ASN A 66 3.73 11.26 4.03
N VAL A 67 3.77 9.93 4.07
CA VAL A 67 3.71 9.14 5.31
C VAL A 67 5.09 8.74 5.85
N ALA A 68 6.18 8.99 5.11
CA ALA A 68 7.52 8.52 5.46
C ALA A 68 8.01 8.96 6.86
N PRO A 69 7.74 10.20 7.34
CA PRO A 69 8.13 10.60 8.69
C PRO A 69 7.53 9.75 9.81
N PHE A 70 6.41 9.07 9.55
CA PHE A 70 5.71 8.27 10.56
C PHE A 70 6.15 6.81 10.61
N ALA A 71 6.93 6.34 9.63
CA ALA A 71 7.30 4.92 9.48
C ALA A 71 7.99 4.33 10.72
N GLY A 72 8.71 5.15 11.50
CA GLY A 72 9.38 4.72 12.72
C GLY A 72 8.50 4.58 13.96
N HIS A 73 7.21 4.95 13.91
CA HIS A 73 6.33 4.83 15.08
C HIS A 73 5.98 3.36 15.35
N ALA A 74 6.10 2.95 16.62
CA ALA A 74 5.76 1.59 17.05
C ALA A 74 4.31 1.19 16.67
N ARG A 75 3.37 2.15 16.70
CA ARG A 75 2.00 1.92 16.27
C ARG A 75 1.90 1.62 14.77
N VAL A 76 2.70 2.29 13.93
CA VAL A 76 2.73 2.02 12.48
C VAL A 76 3.29 0.62 12.23
N ALA A 77 4.41 0.27 12.87
CA ALA A 77 5.00 -1.07 12.77
C ALA A 77 4.01 -2.19 13.16
N HIS A 78 3.27 -1.99 14.25
CA HIS A 78 2.22 -2.92 14.67
C HIS A 78 1.17 -3.16 13.58
N TYR A 79 0.64 -2.09 12.96
CA TYR A 79 -0.37 -2.26 11.90
C TYR A 79 0.22 -2.83 10.60
N VAL A 80 1.47 -2.52 10.27
CA VAL A 80 2.16 -3.14 9.13
C VAL A 80 2.24 -4.66 9.34
N GLU A 81 2.74 -5.13 10.49
CA GLU A 81 2.78 -6.57 10.81
C GLU A 81 1.38 -7.22 10.75
N GLN A 82 0.36 -6.55 11.29
CA GLN A 82 -1.01 -7.06 11.25
C GLN A 82 -1.53 -7.18 9.81
N PHE A 83 -1.33 -6.15 8.98
CA PHE A 83 -1.87 -6.10 7.61
C PHE A 83 -1.11 -7.00 6.64
N THR A 84 0.19 -7.21 6.84
CA THR A 84 0.98 -8.13 6.01
C THR A 84 0.96 -9.57 6.51
N GLY A 85 0.56 -9.79 7.77
CA GLY A 85 0.49 -11.11 8.39
C GLY A 85 -0.94 -11.57 8.67
N PRO A 86 -1.39 -11.67 9.95
CA PRO A 86 -2.65 -12.33 10.29
C PRO A 86 -3.91 -11.75 9.64
N SER A 87 -3.93 -10.45 9.33
CA SER A 87 -5.08 -9.79 8.70
C SER A 87 -5.00 -9.72 7.18
N ARG A 88 -3.97 -10.29 6.55
CA ARG A 88 -3.70 -10.15 5.11
C ARG A 88 -4.89 -10.50 4.24
N GLU A 89 -5.49 -11.68 4.44
CA GLU A 89 -6.65 -12.13 3.65
C GLU A 89 -7.83 -11.16 3.75
N ARG A 90 -8.13 -10.69 4.96
CA ARG A 90 -9.21 -9.73 5.21
C ARG A 90 -8.94 -8.38 4.55
N ILE A 91 -7.70 -7.89 4.59
CA ILE A 91 -7.33 -6.63 3.95
C ILE A 91 -7.39 -6.77 2.42
N THR A 92 -6.91 -7.87 1.86
CA THR A 92 -7.02 -8.15 0.42
C THR A 92 -8.48 -8.14 -0.03
N ALA A 93 -9.37 -8.86 0.66
CA ALA A 93 -10.80 -8.88 0.31
C ALA A 93 -11.45 -7.47 0.36
N ARG A 94 -11.04 -6.63 1.31
CA ARG A 94 -11.52 -5.23 1.37
C ARG A 94 -10.96 -4.39 0.24
N LEU A 95 -9.69 -4.54 -0.10
CA LEU A 95 -9.07 -3.85 -1.24
C LEU A 95 -9.73 -4.25 -2.57
N GLU A 96 -9.99 -5.54 -2.77
CA GLU A 96 -10.74 -6.06 -3.93
C GLU A 96 -12.13 -5.42 -4.02
N ARG A 97 -12.85 -5.32 -2.90
CA ARG A 97 -14.15 -4.61 -2.83
C ARG A 97 -14.02 -3.13 -3.20
N GLY A 98 -12.95 -2.48 -2.80
CA GLY A 98 -12.69 -1.06 -3.05
C GLY A 98 -12.47 -0.72 -4.53
N THR A 99 -11.93 -1.65 -5.33
CA THR A 99 -11.58 -1.42 -6.75
C THR A 99 -12.74 -0.85 -7.58
N ARG A 100 -13.99 -1.24 -7.26
CA ARG A 100 -15.20 -0.73 -7.91
C ARG A 100 -15.41 0.77 -7.70
N TYR A 101 -15.00 1.29 -6.54
CA TYR A 101 -15.24 2.68 -6.13
C TYR A 101 -14.04 3.59 -6.36
N GLU A 102 -12.85 3.03 -6.51
CA GLU A 102 -11.60 3.78 -6.60
C GLU A 102 -11.63 4.91 -7.66
N PRO A 103 -12.05 4.68 -8.93
CA PRO A 103 -12.06 5.75 -9.92
C PRO A 103 -13.00 6.89 -9.54
N MET A 104 -14.15 6.57 -8.93
CA MET A 104 -15.13 7.56 -8.48
C MET A 104 -14.58 8.36 -7.29
N ILE A 105 -14.06 7.68 -6.26
CA ILE A 105 -13.59 8.33 -5.04
C ILE A 105 -12.41 9.24 -5.35
N ARG A 106 -11.40 8.74 -6.07
CA ARG A 106 -10.22 9.53 -6.47
C ARG A 106 -10.61 10.73 -7.33
N ALA A 107 -11.55 10.57 -8.27
CA ALA A 107 -12.06 11.70 -9.05
C ALA A 107 -12.74 12.77 -8.20
N ARG A 108 -13.49 12.39 -7.15
CA ARG A 108 -14.11 13.32 -6.21
C ARG A 108 -13.09 14.03 -5.32
N MET A 109 -12.07 13.31 -4.83
CA MET A 109 -10.97 13.91 -4.07
C MET A 109 -10.25 14.96 -4.91
N ARG A 110 -9.87 14.60 -6.14
CA ARG A 110 -9.21 15.53 -7.08
C ARG A 110 -10.07 16.76 -7.38
N ALA A 111 -11.37 16.58 -7.63
CA ALA A 111 -12.28 17.70 -7.86
C ALA A 111 -12.41 18.62 -6.64
N GLY A 112 -12.24 18.07 -5.43
CA GLY A 112 -12.21 18.83 -4.18
C GLY A 112 -10.83 19.38 -3.79
N GLY A 113 -9.78 19.16 -4.60
CA GLY A 113 -8.42 19.57 -4.27
C GLY A 113 -7.79 18.76 -3.12
N LEU A 114 -8.30 17.56 -2.85
CA LEU A 114 -7.79 16.65 -1.82
C LEU A 114 -6.84 15.60 -2.42
N PRO A 115 -5.86 15.10 -1.64
CA PRO A 115 -5.04 13.97 -2.04
C PRO A 115 -5.92 12.75 -2.35
N GLU A 116 -5.65 12.10 -3.47
CA GLU A 116 -6.39 10.95 -3.96
C GLU A 116 -6.13 9.71 -3.12
N ASP A 117 -4.95 9.59 -2.48
CA ASP A 117 -4.61 8.46 -1.61
C ASP A 117 -5.39 8.44 -0.30
N MET A 118 -6.16 9.51 -0.01
CA MET A 118 -7.21 9.48 1.02
C MET A 118 -8.27 8.42 0.75
N TYR A 119 -8.32 7.86 -0.46
CA TYR A 119 -9.06 6.64 -0.78
C TYR A 119 -8.85 5.51 0.24
N TYR A 120 -7.63 5.33 0.76
CA TYR A 120 -7.35 4.28 1.75
C TYR A 120 -7.94 4.55 3.13
N LEU A 121 -8.49 5.74 3.40
CA LEU A 121 -9.27 5.95 4.63
C LEU A 121 -10.55 5.12 4.64
N ALA A 122 -11.22 5.00 3.51
CA ALA A 122 -12.43 4.16 3.42
C ALA A 122 -12.14 2.68 3.73
N LEU A 123 -10.91 2.21 3.52
CA LEU A 123 -10.46 0.87 3.92
C LEU A 123 -10.48 0.67 5.44
N VAL A 124 -10.03 1.66 6.20
CA VAL A 124 -9.95 1.56 7.66
C VAL A 124 -11.29 1.90 8.34
N GLU A 125 -12.10 2.78 7.75
CA GLU A 125 -13.39 3.20 8.30
C GLU A 125 -14.51 2.16 8.10
N SER A 126 -14.70 1.68 6.87
CA SER A 126 -15.76 0.71 6.53
C SER A 126 -15.25 -0.54 5.82
N GLY A 127 -14.00 -0.53 5.38
CA GLY A 127 -13.47 -1.56 4.49
C GLY A 127 -14.13 -1.53 3.10
N PHE A 128 -14.74 -0.42 2.69
CA PHE A 128 -15.59 -0.30 1.49
C PHE A 128 -16.94 -1.02 1.59
N ASP A 129 -17.49 -1.15 2.80
CA ASP A 129 -18.85 -1.64 3.02
C ASP A 129 -19.87 -0.50 2.95
N ASN A 130 -20.85 -0.58 2.05
CA ASN A 130 -21.92 0.41 1.94
C ASN A 130 -23.01 0.25 3.00
N HIS A 131 -22.97 -0.85 3.76
CA HIS A 131 -23.88 -1.11 4.87
C HIS A 131 -23.18 -0.98 6.24
N ALA A 132 -21.97 -0.41 6.29
CA ALA A 132 -21.33 -0.07 7.55
C ALA A 132 -22.06 1.10 8.21
N TYR A 133 -22.47 0.90 9.47
CA TYR A 133 -23.08 1.93 10.30
C TYR A 133 -22.31 2.05 11.61
N SER A 134 -22.11 3.28 12.05
CA SER A 134 -21.56 3.57 13.39
C SER A 134 -22.68 3.54 14.44
N ARG A 135 -22.30 3.32 15.70
CA ARG A 135 -23.20 3.44 16.87
C ARG A 135 -23.09 4.80 17.57
N ALA A 136 -22.22 5.67 17.05
CA ALA A 136 -21.87 6.96 17.63
C ALA A 136 -22.99 8.00 17.49
#